data_AF-A0A3N1HJK7-F1
#
_entry.id   AF-A0A3N1HJK7-F1
#
_cell.length_a   1.000
_cell.length_b   1.000
_cell.length_c   1.000
_cell.angle_alpha   90.00
_cell.angle_beta   90.00
_cell.angle_gamma   90.00
#
_symmetry.space_group_name_H-M   'P 1'
#
loop_
_entity.id
_entity.type
_entity.pdbx_description
1 polymer ?
#
loop_
_entity_poly.entity_id
_entity_poly.type
_entity_poly.pdbx_seq_one_letter_code
_entity_poly.pdbx_strand_id
1 'polypeptide(L)'
;MLAPMSEPVHVLARPVRWRRTGARAFAFAARVDGTWWVLRLNDFPHHPLYTLFVDGAVVGDVEDVPSRAPGWDLGSADGPGLTDEQRAEALASVRGLEPYGSEVGRPCDGDWCSCAGYAEERGAATG
;
A
#
# COMPACT_ATOMS: atom_id res chain seq x y z
N MET A 1 -21.81 -13.92 5.74
CA MET A 1 -21.99 -13.80 4.28
C MET A 1 -21.01 -12.76 3.80
N LEU A 2 -19.91 -13.18 3.16
CA LEU A 2 -18.97 -12.27 2.51
C LEU A 2 -19.57 -11.92 1.14
N ALA A 3 -19.76 -10.63 0.86
CA ALA A 3 -20.26 -10.17 -0.43
C ALA A 3 -19.30 -10.60 -1.56
N PRO A 4 -19.80 -10.92 -2.76
CA PRO A 4 -18.96 -11.28 -3.89
C PRO A 4 -18.10 -10.09 -4.32
N MET A 5 -16.78 -10.29 -4.36
CA MET A 5 -15.76 -9.32 -4.78
C MET A 5 -15.85 -8.99 -6.29
N SER A 6 -16.95 -8.37 -6.73
CA SER A 6 -17.08 -7.76 -8.06
C SER A 6 -16.63 -6.29 -8.09
N GLU A 7 -16.02 -5.80 -7.00
CA GLU A 7 -15.66 -4.40 -6.79
C GLU A 7 -14.22 -3.94 -7.14
N PRO A 8 -13.25 -4.75 -7.63
CA PRO A 8 -11.91 -4.22 -7.90
C PRO A 8 -11.87 -3.24 -9.10
N VAL A 9 -12.72 -3.46 -10.11
CA VAL A 9 -12.77 -2.59 -11.31
C VAL A 9 -13.27 -1.18 -10.96
N HIS A 10 -14.21 -1.07 -10.02
CA HIS A 10 -14.76 0.24 -9.63
C HIS A 10 -13.77 1.07 -8.82
N VAL A 11 -12.92 0.42 -8.00
CA VAL A 11 -11.89 1.07 -7.20
C VAL A 11 -10.77 1.64 -8.08
N LEU A 12 -10.27 0.85 -9.02
CA LEU A 12 -9.15 1.25 -9.90
C LEU A 12 -9.57 2.30 -10.97
N ALA A 13 -10.86 2.36 -11.31
CA ALA A 13 -11.39 3.36 -12.23
C ALA A 13 -11.52 4.77 -11.61
N ARG A 14 -11.40 4.91 -10.28
CA ARG A 14 -11.55 6.21 -9.62
C ARG A 14 -10.32 7.08 -9.85
N PRO A 15 -10.49 8.36 -10.23
CA PRO A 15 -9.41 9.32 -10.18
C PRO A 15 -8.97 9.52 -8.73
N VAL A 16 -7.69 9.32 -8.44
CA VAL A 16 -7.13 9.44 -7.09
C VAL A 16 -5.93 10.38 -7.14
N ARG A 17 -5.92 11.35 -6.22
CA ARG A 17 -4.79 12.25 -6.02
C ARG A 17 -3.82 11.64 -5.03
N TRP A 18 -2.86 10.89 -5.56
CA TRP A 18 -1.81 10.25 -4.77
C TRP A 18 -0.79 11.26 -4.26
N ARG A 19 -0.26 11.00 -3.07
CA ARG A 19 0.84 11.74 -2.44
C ARG A 19 1.91 10.78 -1.98
N ARG A 20 3.18 11.19 -2.11
CA ARG A 20 4.30 10.42 -1.55
C ARG A 20 4.24 10.46 -0.03
N THR A 21 4.44 9.30 0.59
CA THR A 21 4.54 9.19 2.07
C THR A 21 5.98 9.35 2.56
N GLY A 22 6.97 9.18 1.66
CA GLY A 22 8.39 9.09 2.00
C GLY A 22 8.80 7.75 2.66
N ALA A 23 7.88 6.82 2.89
CA ALA A 23 8.20 5.48 3.35
C ALA A 23 8.63 4.59 2.18
N ARG A 24 9.62 3.71 2.41
CA ARG A 24 10.19 2.85 1.36
C ARG A 24 9.19 1.78 0.88
N ALA A 25 8.48 1.14 1.81
CA ALA A 25 7.51 0.09 1.47
C ALA A 25 6.17 0.67 1.00
N PHE A 26 5.63 1.69 1.69
CA PHE A 26 4.32 2.27 1.40
C PHE A 26 4.47 3.60 0.65
N ALA A 27 4.84 3.55 -0.62
CA ALA A 27 5.31 4.72 -1.37
C ALA A 27 4.28 5.85 -1.50
N PHE A 28 3.00 5.51 -1.66
CA PHE A 28 1.94 6.49 -1.92
C PHE A 28 0.74 6.28 -1.00
N ALA A 29 0.09 7.38 -0.63
CA ALA A 29 -1.20 7.35 0.02
C ALA A 29 -2.13 8.44 -0.51
N ALA A 30 -3.43 8.21 -0.38
CA ALA A 30 -4.48 9.15 -0.75
C ALA A 30 -5.67 8.99 0.20
N ARG A 31 -6.36 10.10 0.48
CA ARG A 31 -7.65 10.08 1.19
C ARG A 31 -8.77 10.09 0.17
N VAL A 32 -9.58 9.03 0.13
CA VAL A 32 -10.72 8.90 -0.79
C VAL A 32 -11.96 8.61 0.05
N ASP A 33 -12.95 9.50 -0.02
CA ASP A 33 -14.20 9.42 0.76
C ASP A 33 -14.02 9.19 2.27
N GLY A 34 -12.94 9.73 2.85
CA GLY A 34 -12.66 9.57 4.29
C GLY A 34 -11.95 8.27 4.67
N THR A 35 -11.51 7.49 3.69
CA THR A 35 -10.72 6.27 3.88
C THR A 35 -9.31 6.45 3.33
N TRP A 36 -8.31 5.86 4.01
CA TRP A 36 -6.93 5.85 3.53
C TRP A 36 -6.73 4.76 2.50
N TRP A 37 -6.30 5.17 1.31
CA TRP A 37 -5.82 4.29 0.26
C TRP A 37 -4.32 4.37 0.27
N VAL A 38 -3.64 3.22 0.34
CA VAL A 38 -2.18 3.14 0.45
C VAL A 38 -1.66 2.16 -0.59
N LEU A 39 -0.63 2.58 -1.34
CA LEU A 39 0.08 1.72 -2.26
C LEU A 39 1.39 1.28 -1.63
N ARG A 40 1.53 -0.03 -1.50
CA ARG A 40 2.81 -0.67 -1.23
C ARG A 40 3.56 -0.85 -2.55
N LEU A 41 4.83 -0.47 -2.58
CA LEU A 41 5.77 -0.83 -3.64
C LEU A 41 6.33 -2.22 -3.34
N ASN A 42 6.17 -3.15 -4.28
CA ASN A 42 6.64 -4.52 -4.13
C ASN A 42 8.01 -4.74 -4.81
N ASP A 43 8.66 -5.85 -4.49
CA ASP A 43 9.94 -6.25 -5.09
C ASP A 43 9.71 -6.93 -6.45
N PHE A 44 9.64 -6.11 -7.51
CA PHE A 44 9.51 -6.55 -8.90
C PHE A 44 10.89 -7.02 -9.43
N PRO A 45 10.99 -8.13 -10.20
CA PRO A 45 9.94 -8.80 -10.98
C PRO A 45 9.17 -9.92 -10.27
N HIS A 46 9.56 -10.29 -9.05
CA HIS A 46 9.00 -11.46 -8.36
C HIS A 46 7.54 -11.24 -7.94
N HIS A 47 7.11 -10.00 -7.73
CA HIS A 47 5.74 -9.61 -7.42
C HIS A 47 5.22 -8.47 -8.32
N PRO A 48 3.89 -8.34 -8.51
CA PRO A 48 3.28 -7.18 -9.18
C PRO A 48 3.75 -5.87 -8.58
N LEU A 49 3.93 -4.82 -9.39
CA LEU A 49 4.60 -3.57 -9.00
C LEU A 49 4.03 -2.92 -7.71
N TYR A 50 2.72 -2.84 -7.57
CA TYR A 50 2.06 -2.30 -6.39
C TYR A 50 1.00 -3.23 -5.80
N THR A 51 0.72 -3.08 -4.51
CA THR A 51 -0.49 -3.62 -3.85
C THR A 51 -1.29 -2.48 -3.25
N LEU A 52 -2.60 -2.44 -3.50
CA LEU A 52 -3.54 -1.47 -2.93
C LEU A 52 -4.13 -1.97 -1.62
N PHE A 53 -4.04 -1.12 -0.61
CA PHE A 53 -4.72 -1.27 0.68
C PHE A 53 -5.73 -0.13 0.87
N VAL A 54 -6.87 -0.46 1.47
CA VAL A 54 -7.96 0.49 1.81
C VAL A 54 -8.27 0.31 3.28
N ASP A 55 -7.90 1.29 4.12
CA ASP A 55 -7.93 1.23 5.60
C ASP A 55 -7.35 -0.09 6.15
N GLY A 56 -6.23 -0.55 5.57
CA GLY A 56 -5.55 -1.78 5.97
C GLY A 56 -6.09 -3.08 5.36
N ALA A 57 -7.23 -3.05 4.68
CA ALA A 57 -7.73 -4.20 3.92
C ALA A 57 -7.02 -4.28 2.55
N VAL A 58 -6.49 -5.46 2.23
CA VAL A 58 -5.93 -5.74 0.90
C VAL A 58 -7.05 -5.74 -0.13
N VAL A 59 -6.94 -4.88 -1.14
CA VAL A 59 -7.87 -4.86 -2.27
C VAL A 59 -7.31 -5.65 -3.45
N GLY A 60 -6.01 -5.56 -3.70
CA GLY A 60 -5.34 -6.36 -4.73
C GLY A 60 -4.11 -5.71 -5.33
N ASP A 61 -3.51 -6.44 -6.27
CA ASP A 61 -2.26 -6.08 -6.91
C ASP A 61 -2.45 -5.29 -8.21
N VAL A 62 -1.50 -4.41 -8.50
CA VAL A 62 -1.47 -3.54 -9.68
C VAL A 62 -0.08 -3.60 -10.33
N GLU A 63 0.02 -4.39 -11.39
CA GLU A 63 1.24 -4.61 -12.17
C GLU A 63 1.49 -3.53 -13.24
N ASP A 64 0.43 -3.00 -13.84
CA ASP A 64 0.46 -2.00 -14.92
C ASP A 64 -0.53 -0.86 -14.60
N VAL A 65 -0.08 0.10 -13.77
CA VAL A 65 -0.91 1.22 -13.30
C VAL A 65 -1.50 2.03 -14.47
N PRO A 66 -0.75 2.44 -15.50
CA PRO A 66 -1.30 3.19 -16.63
C PRO A 66 -2.49 2.50 -17.32
N SER A 67 -2.44 1.18 -17.50
CA SER A 67 -3.52 0.43 -18.15
C SER A 67 -4.66 0.08 -17.20
N ARG A 68 -4.34 -0.27 -15.95
CA ARG A 68 -5.32 -0.77 -14.95
C ARG A 68 -6.04 0.36 -14.21
N ALA A 69 -5.38 1.50 -14.05
CA ALA A 69 -5.87 2.66 -13.31
C ALA A 69 -5.43 3.97 -14.01
N PRO A 70 -5.94 4.27 -15.22
CA PRO A 70 -5.52 5.45 -15.99
C PRO A 70 -5.85 6.79 -15.30
N GLY A 71 -6.75 6.79 -14.32
CA GLY A 71 -7.06 7.96 -13.48
C GLY A 71 -6.09 8.18 -12.31
N TRP A 72 -5.11 7.29 -12.12
CA TRP A 72 -4.09 7.41 -11.08
C TRP A 72 -2.84 8.07 -11.64
N ASP A 73 -2.72 9.36 -11.38
CA ASP A 73 -1.54 10.12 -11.74
C ASP A 73 -0.47 10.03 -10.63
N LEU A 74 0.21 8.89 -10.55
CA LEU A 74 1.33 8.68 -9.62
C LEU A 74 2.55 9.56 -9.94
N GLY A 75 2.68 9.99 -11.20
CA GLY A 75 3.76 10.86 -11.66
C GLY A 75 3.63 12.29 -11.12
N SER A 76 2.41 12.81 -11.03
CA SER A 76 2.14 14.14 -10.45
C SER A 76 2.08 14.16 -8.91
N ALA A 77 2.50 13.09 -8.25
CA ALA A 77 2.55 13.02 -6.78
C ALA A 77 3.59 14.00 -6.16
N ASP A 78 4.29 14.78 -6.98
CA ASP A 78 5.31 15.77 -6.61
C ASP A 78 4.75 17.11 -6.07
N GLY A 79 3.42 17.27 -5.97
CA GLY A 79 2.86 18.40 -5.23
C GLY A 79 3.13 18.29 -3.71
N PRO A 80 2.69 19.27 -2.89
CA PRO A 80 2.98 19.27 -1.45
C PRO A 80 2.59 17.93 -0.82
N GLY A 81 3.55 17.33 -0.12
CA GLY A 81 3.39 16.03 0.52
C GLY A 81 2.29 16.03 1.58
N LEU A 82 1.98 14.84 2.10
CA LEU A 82 1.10 14.71 3.25
C LEU A 82 1.69 15.50 4.43
N THR A 83 0.83 16.09 5.25
CA THR A 83 1.28 16.60 6.56
C THR A 83 1.79 15.44 7.42
N ASP A 84 2.58 15.73 8.45
CA ASP A 84 3.09 14.69 9.35
C ASP A 84 1.98 13.87 10.00
N GLU A 85 0.87 14.52 10.35
CA GLU A 85 -0.33 13.88 10.91
C GLU A 85 -0.98 12.94 9.88
N GLN A 86 -1.25 13.42 8.68
CA GLN A 86 -1.84 12.62 7.61
C GLN A 86 -0.97 11.42 7.23
N ARG A 87 0.35 11.64 7.19
CA ARG A 87 1.33 10.59 6.96
C ARG A 87 1.27 9.54 8.06
N ALA A 88 1.23 9.97 9.33
CA ALA A 88 1.13 9.06 10.46
C ALA A 88 -0.16 8.24 10.43
N GLU A 89 -1.30 8.86 10.14
CA GLU A 89 -2.59 8.17 10.01
C GLU A 89 -2.58 7.15 8.86
N ALA A 90 -2.10 7.56 7.68
CA ALA A 90 -2.03 6.68 6.51
C ALA A 90 -1.15 5.45 6.80
N LEU A 91 0.04 5.66 7.37
CA LEU A 91 0.95 4.56 7.70
C LEU A 91 0.46 3.70 8.86
N ALA A 92 -0.27 4.28 9.82
CA ALA A 92 -0.90 3.52 10.90
C ALA A 92 -1.92 2.50 10.37
N SER A 93 -2.65 2.85 9.30
CA SER A 93 -3.66 1.97 8.69
C SER A 93 -3.08 0.68 8.09
N VAL A 94 -1.79 0.69 7.73
CA VAL A 94 -1.10 -0.45 7.07
C VAL A 94 0.03 -1.02 7.92
N ARG A 95 0.10 -0.65 9.21
CA ARG A 95 1.15 -1.09 10.11
C ARG A 95 1.16 -2.61 10.26
N GLY A 96 2.30 -3.24 10.01
CA GLY A 96 2.46 -4.69 10.06
C GLY A 96 2.14 -5.40 8.73
N LEU A 97 1.79 -4.66 7.67
CA LEU A 97 1.56 -5.17 6.33
C LEU A 97 2.78 -4.99 5.41
N GLU A 98 3.89 -4.48 5.94
CA GLU A 98 5.19 -4.39 5.24
C GLU A 98 5.65 -5.75 4.69
N PRO A 99 5.55 -6.88 5.42
CA PRO A 99 5.94 -8.21 4.91
C PRO A 99 4.85 -8.89 4.09
N TYR A 100 3.99 -8.14 3.39
CA TYR A 100 3.00 -8.72 2.48
C TYR A 100 3.67 -9.48 1.31
N GLY A 101 3.34 -10.76 1.15
CA GLY A 101 3.66 -11.53 -0.05
C GLY A 101 2.37 -11.83 -0.81
N SER A 102 2.35 -11.54 -2.11
CA SER A 102 1.15 -11.70 -2.95
C SER A 102 0.68 -13.16 -3.09
N GLU A 103 1.45 -14.15 -2.63
CA GLU A 103 1.17 -15.58 -2.80
C GLU A 103 0.05 -16.12 -1.88
N VAL A 104 -0.43 -15.36 -0.89
CA VAL A 104 -1.43 -15.88 0.06
C VAL A 104 -2.59 -14.94 0.40
N GLY A 105 -2.61 -13.70 -0.12
CA GLY A 105 -3.62 -12.72 0.31
C GLY A 105 -3.55 -12.42 1.82
N ARG A 106 -2.42 -12.75 2.46
CA ARG A 106 -2.11 -12.59 3.89
C ARG A 106 -0.65 -12.13 4.02
N PRO A 107 -0.26 -11.45 5.12
CA PRO A 107 1.14 -11.22 5.44
C PRO A 107 1.92 -12.54 5.41
N CYS A 108 3.16 -12.54 4.93
CA CYS A 108 3.98 -13.75 4.92
C CYS A 108 4.22 -14.24 6.36
N ASP A 109 3.71 -15.41 6.70
CA ASP A 109 4.12 -16.16 7.90
C ASP A 109 5.35 -17.00 7.56
N GLY A 110 6.55 -16.39 7.48
CA GLY A 110 7.79 -17.18 7.42
C GLY A 110 9.03 -16.53 6.79
N ASP A 111 10.17 -17.13 7.12
CA ASP A 111 11.58 -16.81 6.78
C ASP A 111 11.95 -16.82 5.27
N TRP A 112 10.97 -16.89 4.35
CA TRP A 112 11.24 -17.15 2.93
C TRP A 112 11.25 -15.92 2.01
N CYS A 113 10.83 -14.75 2.49
CA CYS A 113 11.15 -13.50 1.81
C CYS A 113 12.40 -12.91 2.46
N SER A 114 13.28 -12.26 1.71
CA SER A 114 14.44 -11.54 2.25
C SER A 114 14.05 -10.27 3.03
N CYS A 115 13.10 -10.40 3.96
CA CYS A 115 12.56 -9.36 4.85
C CYS A 115 13.59 -8.87 5.88
N ALA A 116 14.77 -9.47 5.96
CA ALA A 116 15.85 -9.03 6.84
C ALA A 116 16.35 -7.59 6.55
N GLY A 117 15.98 -6.98 5.43
CA GLY A 117 16.42 -5.63 5.05
C GLY A 117 15.48 -4.47 5.43
N TYR A 118 14.34 -4.71 6.08
CA TYR A 118 13.33 -3.67 6.37
C TYR A 118 12.86 -3.59 7.83
N ALA A 119 13.39 -4.45 8.70
CA ALA A 119 13.15 -4.34 10.14
C ALA A 119 14.01 -3.21 10.70
N GLU A 120 13.55 -1.96 10.56
CA GLU A 120 14.10 -0.87 11.36
C GLU A 120 13.92 -1.24 12.83
N GLU A 121 15.05 -1.21 13.54
CA GLU A 121 15.29 -1.93 14.78
C GLU A 121 14.25 -1.58 15.86
N ARG A 122 13.53 -2.60 16.34
CA ARG A 122 12.74 -2.47 17.56
C ARG A 122 13.69 -2.21 18.72
N GLY A 123 13.71 -0.97 19.20
CA GLY A 123 14.21 -0.65 20.53
C GLY A 123 13.50 -1.52 21.56
N ALA A 124 14.23 -2.45 22.15
CA ALA A 124 13.80 -3.23 23.29
C ALA A 124 13.59 -2.28 24.49
N ALA A 125 12.34 -2.09 24.89
CA ALA A 125 12.00 -1.60 26.22
C ALA A 125 11.75 -2.83 27.10
N THR A 126 12.80 -3.27 27.79
CA THR A 126 12.72 -4.29 28.85
C THR A 126 12.22 -3.60 30.11
N GLY A 127 11.09 -4.06 30.64
CA GLY A 127 10.68 -3.89 32.03
C GLY A 127 10.82 -5.21 32.75
#